data_AF-A0A9D3PNP2-F1
#
_entry.id   AF-A0A9D3PNP2-F1
#
_cell.length_a   1.000
_cell.length_b   1.000
_cell.length_c   1.000
_cell.angle_alpha   90.00
_cell.angle_beta   90.00
_cell.angle_gamma   90.00
#
_symmetry.space_group_name_H-M   'P 1'
#
loop_
_entity.id
_entity.type
_entity.pdbx_description
1 polymer ?
#
loop_
_entity_poly.entity_id
_entity_poly.type
_entity_poly.pdbx_seq_one_letter_code
_entity_poly.pdbx_strand_id
1 'polypeptide(L)'
;MDFEFIGLVILIFLGYVMPIIFGVIGTMHLSDCPQQPYIPIYLGVGGLVMVLAQLPYLSCCKQRVEGKPELHTLLTVCKVLLFLILIGWFLAGSVWIYSIYPPNYDPSAKVYCAKTLYLLAFWLMNVCYICIGLGLVGWFFCYLRSDHNMNICSFFRSRLYTPMS
;
A
#
# COMPACT_ATOMS: atom_id res chain seq x y z
N MET A 1 4.92 -10.26 -26.50
CA MET A 1 3.75 -9.99 -25.65
C MET A 1 4.16 -10.18 -24.20
N ASP A 2 4.64 -9.10 -23.58
CA ASP A 2 5.87 -9.20 -22.80
C ASP A 2 5.65 -8.77 -21.35
N PHE A 3 6.63 -9.04 -20.48
CA PHE A 3 6.68 -8.88 -19.01
C PHE A 3 5.87 -7.69 -18.42
N GLU A 4 5.72 -6.60 -19.16
CA GLU A 4 4.89 -5.43 -18.84
C GLU A 4 3.40 -5.75 -18.68
N PHE A 5 2.82 -6.61 -19.53
CA PHE A 5 1.42 -7.03 -19.43
C PHE A 5 1.17 -7.85 -18.16
N ILE A 6 2.10 -8.75 -17.83
CA ILE A 6 2.06 -9.55 -16.61
C ILE A 6 2.19 -8.64 -15.38
N GLY A 7 3.11 -7.67 -15.41
CA GLY A 7 3.26 -6.67 -14.36
C GLY A 7 1.99 -5.84 -14.15
N LEU A 8 1.35 -5.39 -15.23
CA LEU A 8 0.10 -4.63 -15.17
C LEU A 8 -1.04 -5.47 -14.55
N VAL A 9 -1.19 -6.73 -14.97
CA VAL A 9 -2.21 -7.64 -14.44
C VAL A 9 -2.00 -7.88 -12.94
N ILE A 10 -0.76 -8.10 -12.51
CA ILE A 10 -0.41 -8.30 -11.09
C ILE A 10 -0.74 -7.04 -10.27
N LEU A 11 -0.38 -5.86 -10.77
CA LEU A 11 -0.65 -4.58 -10.09
C LEU A 11 -2.15 -4.31 -9.97
N ILE A 12 -2.93 -4.62 -11.01
CA ILE A 12 -4.39 -4.47 -10.98
C ILE A 12 -5.00 -5.47 -10.00
N PHE A 13 -4.56 -6.72 -10.01
CA PHE A 13 -5.11 -7.76 -9.15
C PHE A 13 -4.81 -7.50 -7.66
N LEU A 14 -3.55 -7.20 -7.34
CA LEU A 14 -3.14 -6.87 -5.97
C LEU A 14 -3.68 -5.52 -5.50
N GLY A 15 -3.81 -4.55 -6.40
CA GLY A 15 -4.22 -3.18 -6.10
C GLY A 15 -5.73 -2.92 -6.10
N TYR A 16 -6.52 -3.69 -6.84
CA TYR A 16 -7.98 -3.49 -6.94
C TYR A 16 -8.77 -4.71 -6.49
N VAL A 17 -8.49 -5.88 -7.05
CA VAL A 17 -9.34 -7.07 -6.82
C VAL A 17 -9.23 -7.55 -5.38
N MET A 18 -8.00 -7.68 -4.86
CA MET A 18 -7.75 -8.06 -3.48
C MET A 18 -8.40 -7.12 -2.45
N PRO A 19 -8.16 -5.79 -2.47
CA PRO A 19 -8.76 -4.90 -1.46
C PRO A 19 -10.28 -4.82 -1.54
N ILE A 20 -10.89 -5.01 -2.71
CA ILE A 20 -12.36 -5.10 -2.85
C ILE A 20 -12.87 -6.35 -2.14
N ILE A 21 -12.27 -7.51 -2.38
CA ILE A 21 -12.68 -8.77 -1.72
C ILE A 21 -12.53 -8.65 -0.20
N PHE A 22 -11.40 -8.12 0.29
CA PHE A 22 -11.18 -7.92 1.71
C PHE A 22 -12.16 -6.91 2.33
N GLY A 23 -12.48 -5.83 1.61
CA GLY A 23 -13.48 -4.85 2.03
C GLY A 23 -14.87 -5.47 2.13
N VAL A 24 -15.30 -6.25 1.13
CA VAL A 24 -16.59 -6.94 1.14
C VAL A 24 -16.68 -7.92 2.32
N ILE A 25 -15.65 -8.75 2.53
CA ILE A 25 -15.63 -9.70 3.66
C ILE A 25 -15.68 -8.95 5.00
N GLY A 26 -14.95 -7.84 5.14
CA GLY A 26 -15.00 -6.99 6.33
C GLY A 26 -16.39 -6.40 6.60
N THR A 27 -17.11 -5.98 5.57
CA THR A 27 -18.48 -5.43 5.71
C THR A 27 -19.55 -6.50 5.93
N MET A 28 -19.39 -7.69 5.34
CA MET A 28 -20.37 -8.78 5.47
C MET A 28 -20.25 -9.53 6.81
N HIS A 29 -19.06 -9.61 7.39
CA HIS A 29 -18.81 -10.28 8.68
C HIS A 29 -18.67 -9.28 9.84
N LEU A 30 -19.24 -8.08 9.69
CA LEU A 30 -19.17 -6.99 10.69
C LEU A 30 -19.85 -7.37 12.01
N SER A 31 -20.79 -8.32 11.98
CA SER A 31 -21.54 -8.85 13.13
C SER A 31 -20.78 -9.86 13.99
N ASP A 32 -19.70 -10.43 13.48
CA ASP A 32 -19.09 -11.63 14.08
C ASP A 32 -17.95 -11.31 15.06
N CYS A 33 -17.73 -10.03 15.36
CA CYS A 33 -16.71 -9.57 16.32
C CYS A 33 -17.20 -8.38 17.18
N PRO A 34 -18.15 -8.60 18.10
CA PRO A 34 -18.60 -7.57 19.05
C PRO A 34 -17.50 -7.10 19.99
N GLN A 35 -16.44 -7.91 20.18
CA GLN A 35 -15.27 -7.55 20.99
C GLN A 35 -14.56 -6.29 20.48
N GLN A 36 -14.51 -6.06 19.16
CA GLN A 36 -13.78 -4.92 18.61
C GLN A 36 -14.37 -4.44 17.26
N PRO A 37 -15.34 -3.50 17.29
CA PRO A 37 -16.02 -3.02 16.08
C PRO A 37 -15.10 -2.22 15.14
N TYR A 38 -13.92 -1.82 15.60
CA TYR A 38 -12.94 -1.07 14.81
C TYR A 38 -12.20 -1.93 13.78
N ILE A 39 -12.12 -3.25 13.97
CA ILE A 39 -11.41 -4.16 13.04
C ILE A 39 -12.15 -4.27 11.69
N PRO A 40 -13.47 -4.52 11.65
CA PRO A 40 -14.23 -4.48 10.41
C PRO A 40 -14.21 -3.10 9.71
N ILE A 41 -14.29 -2.01 10.49
CA ILE A 41 -14.19 -0.63 9.96
C ILE A 41 -12.81 -0.39 9.34
N TYR A 42 -11.75 -0.87 9.99
CA TYR A 42 -10.38 -0.81 9.47
C TYR A 42 -10.25 -1.47 8.09
N LEU A 43 -10.79 -2.68 7.96
CA LEU A 43 -10.78 -3.46 6.71
C LEU A 43 -11.61 -2.77 5.61
N GLY A 44 -12.80 -2.27 5.93
CA GLY A 44 -13.69 -1.63 4.97
C GLY A 44 -13.17 -0.29 4.46
N VAL A 45 -12.83 0.63 5.37
CA VAL A 45 -12.32 1.97 5.01
C VAL A 45 -10.93 1.87 4.39
N GLY A 46 -10.06 0.99 4.91
CA GLY A 46 -8.74 0.75 4.33
C GLY A 46 -8.82 0.28 2.87
N GLY A 47 -9.69 -0.69 2.58
CA GLY A 47 -9.93 -1.17 1.22
C GLY A 47 -10.43 -0.08 0.28
N LEU A 48 -11.42 0.72 0.70
CA LEU A 48 -11.99 1.80 -0.10
C LEU A 48 -10.97 2.91 -0.37
N VAL A 49 -10.24 3.38 0.65
CA VAL A 49 -9.27 4.47 0.50
C VAL A 49 -8.11 4.05 -0.39
N MET A 50 -7.64 2.80 -0.30
CA MET A 50 -6.60 2.28 -1.21
C MET A 50 -7.05 2.30 -2.67
N VAL A 51 -8.26 1.79 -2.96
CA VAL A 51 -8.84 1.80 -4.31
C VAL A 51 -8.96 3.24 -4.83
N LEU A 52 -9.51 4.15 -4.02
CA LEU A 52 -9.67 5.57 -4.40
C LEU A 52 -8.33 6.28 -4.64
N ALA A 53 -7.29 5.96 -3.86
CA ALA A 53 -5.96 6.52 -4.04
C ALA A 53 -5.29 6.06 -5.35
N GLN A 54 -5.70 4.92 -5.91
CA GLN A 54 -5.16 4.35 -7.15
C GLN A 54 -5.94 4.76 -8.41
N LEU A 55 -7.19 5.22 -8.30
CA LEU A 55 -7.99 5.70 -9.44
C LEU A 55 -7.33 6.82 -10.27
N PRO A 56 -6.59 7.80 -9.68
CA PRO A 56 -5.91 8.83 -10.45
C PRO A 56 -4.80 8.26 -11.36
N TYR A 57 -4.19 7.13 -11.00
CA TYR A 57 -3.16 6.48 -11.82
C TYR A 57 -3.75 5.87 -13.09
N LEU A 58 -4.95 5.27 -13.01
CA LEU A 58 -5.67 4.79 -14.20
C LEU A 58 -6.20 5.94 -15.06
N SER A 59 -6.65 7.02 -14.40
CA SER A 59 -7.18 8.22 -15.06
C SER A 59 -6.08 9.09 -15.69
N CYS A 60 -4.81 8.87 -15.32
CA CYS A 60 -3.66 9.59 -15.85
C CYS A 60 -3.41 9.33 -17.34
N CYS A 61 -3.97 8.26 -17.91
CA CYS A 61 -4.01 8.06 -19.36
C CYS A 61 -5.01 8.97 -20.09
N LYS A 62 -5.86 9.73 -19.36
CA LYS A 62 -6.95 10.51 -19.98
C LYS A 62 -6.94 12.01 -19.72
N GLN A 63 -6.15 12.53 -18.78
CA GLN A 63 -6.15 13.98 -18.52
C GLN A 63 -4.79 14.64 -18.76
N ARG A 64 -4.65 15.13 -20.00
CA ARG A 64 -3.78 16.25 -20.35
C ARG A 64 -4.29 17.48 -19.58
N VAL A 65 -3.90 17.63 -18.30
CA VAL A 65 -4.16 18.84 -17.49
C VAL A 65 -3.21 19.95 -17.96
N GLU A 66 -3.32 20.33 -19.23
CA GLU A 66 -2.66 21.51 -19.77
C GLU A 66 -3.48 22.73 -19.33
N GLY A 67 -2.98 23.49 -18.35
CA GLY A 67 -3.36 24.91 -18.21
C GLY A 67 -3.92 25.40 -16.87
N LYS A 68 -3.96 24.60 -15.78
CA LYS A 68 -4.39 25.10 -14.45
C LYS A 68 -3.36 24.77 -13.35
N PRO A 69 -2.36 25.62 -13.11
CA PRO A 69 -1.32 25.38 -12.09
C PRO A 69 -1.89 25.23 -10.67
N GLU A 70 -2.98 25.93 -10.35
CA GLU A 70 -3.64 25.84 -9.03
C GLU A 70 -4.22 24.45 -8.74
N LEU A 71 -4.74 23.78 -9.77
CA LEU A 71 -5.31 22.44 -9.63
C LEU A 71 -4.23 21.38 -9.37
N HIS A 72 -3.05 21.53 -9.97
CA HIS A 72 -1.92 20.61 -9.80
C HIS A 72 -1.34 20.69 -8.37
N THR A 73 -1.22 21.90 -7.83
CA THR A 73 -0.79 22.12 -6.44
C THR A 73 -1.78 21.50 -5.46
N LEU A 74 -3.08 21.73 -5.65
CA LEU A 74 -4.12 21.14 -4.80
C LEU A 74 -4.11 19.61 -4.87
N LEU A 75 -3.96 19.03 -6.07
CA LEU A 75 -3.90 17.58 -6.24
C LEU A 75 -2.68 16.96 -5.54
N THR A 76 -1.52 17.64 -5.61
CA THR A 76 -0.29 17.22 -4.91
C THR A 76 -0.47 17.28 -3.40
N VAL A 77 -1.05 18.36 -2.88
CA VAL A 77 -1.35 18.50 -1.44
C VAL A 77 -2.32 17.41 -0.97
N CYS A 78 -3.40 17.16 -1.71
CA CYS A 78 -4.35 16.08 -1.42
C CYS A 78 -3.67 14.71 -1.38
N LYS A 79 -2.76 14.42 -2.33
CA LYS A 79 -1.99 13.16 -2.33
C LYS A 79 -1.12 13.01 -1.09
N VAL A 80 -0.40 14.06 -0.69
CA VAL A 80 0.44 14.05 0.52
C VAL A 80 -0.40 13.85 1.77
N LEU A 81 -1.53 14.56 1.90
CA LEU A 81 -2.45 14.41 3.02
C LEU A 81 -3.02 12.99 3.10
N LEU A 82 -3.49 12.45 1.98
CA LEU A 82 -3.97 11.06 1.90
C LEU A 82 -2.90 10.07 2.33
N PHE A 83 -1.65 10.28 1.92
CA PHE A 83 -0.53 9.42 2.33
C PHE A 83 -0.27 9.47 3.84
N LEU A 84 -0.27 10.66 4.45
CA LEU A 84 -0.13 10.80 5.90
C LEU A 84 -1.28 10.14 6.67
N ILE A 85 -2.51 10.33 6.19
CA ILE A 85 -3.70 9.70 6.78
C ILE A 85 -3.60 8.17 6.67
N LEU A 86 -3.15 7.65 5.52
CA LEU A 86 -2.98 6.21 5.32
C LEU A 86 -1.91 5.61 6.23
N ILE A 87 -0.80 6.33 6.48
CA ILE A 87 0.20 5.90 7.48
C ILE A 87 -0.43 5.85 8.87
N GLY A 88 -1.12 6.90 9.29
CA GLY A 88 -1.79 6.93 10.58
C GLY A 88 -2.83 5.82 10.72
N TRP A 89 -3.58 5.56 9.65
CA TRP A 89 -4.56 4.48 9.58
C TRP A 89 -3.89 3.11 9.75
N PHE A 90 -2.79 2.86 9.03
CA PHE A 90 -2.04 1.61 9.12
C PHE A 90 -1.50 1.34 10.53
N LEU A 91 -0.98 2.37 11.20
CA LEU A 91 -0.54 2.28 12.60
C LEU A 91 -1.71 2.02 13.56
N ALA A 92 -2.85 2.68 13.36
CA ALA A 92 -4.03 2.42 14.17
C ALA A 92 -4.53 0.98 13.99
N GLY A 93 -4.56 0.49 12.75
CA GLY A 93 -4.92 -0.88 12.44
C GLY A 93 -4.00 -1.92 13.07
N SER A 94 -2.69 -1.65 13.11
CA SER A 94 -1.74 -2.56 13.76
C SER A 94 -2.02 -2.64 15.27
N VAL A 95 -2.21 -1.50 15.94
CA VAL A 95 -2.58 -1.46 17.36
C VAL A 95 -3.88 -2.22 17.60
N TRP A 96 -4.92 -2.01 16.78
CA TRP A 96 -6.20 -2.71 16.95
C TRP A 96 -6.09 -4.22 16.76
N ILE A 97 -5.34 -4.70 15.77
CA ILE A 97 -5.18 -6.13 15.52
C ILE A 97 -4.36 -6.78 16.64
N TYR A 98 -3.22 -6.18 17.02
CA TYR A 98 -2.34 -6.78 18.03
C TYR A 98 -2.87 -6.64 19.47
N SER A 99 -3.71 -5.64 19.75
CA SER A 99 -4.27 -5.43 21.11
C SER A 99 -5.18 -6.56 21.58
N ILE A 100 -5.74 -7.36 20.68
CA ILE A 100 -6.62 -8.49 21.03
C ILE A 100 -5.93 -9.85 20.92
N TYR A 101 -4.62 -9.89 20.71
CA TYR A 101 -3.90 -11.16 20.61
C TYR A 101 -3.57 -11.74 22.00
N PRO A 102 -3.92 -13.01 22.29
CA PRO A 102 -4.73 -13.94 21.51
C PRO A 102 -6.25 -13.66 21.63
N PRO A 103 -7.03 -13.72 20.53
CA PRO A 103 -8.45 -13.45 20.59
C PRO A 103 -9.23 -14.65 21.17
N ASN A 104 -10.41 -14.38 21.70
CA ASN A 104 -11.29 -15.41 22.20
C ASN A 104 -12.26 -15.86 21.10
N TYR A 105 -12.21 -17.15 20.77
CA TYR A 105 -13.00 -17.78 19.71
C TYR A 105 -14.26 -18.49 20.23
N ASP A 106 -14.59 -18.36 21.53
CA ASP A 106 -15.77 -18.99 22.11
C ASP A 106 -17.04 -18.17 21.76
N PRO A 107 -17.98 -18.70 20.96
CA PRO A 107 -19.20 -17.99 20.58
C PRO A 107 -20.12 -17.67 21.77
N SER A 108 -19.89 -18.31 22.92
CA SER A 108 -20.66 -18.07 24.15
C SER A 108 -20.08 -16.92 24.99
N ALA A 109 -18.87 -16.45 24.67
CA ALA A 109 -18.24 -15.34 25.37
C ALA A 109 -18.79 -14.00 24.89
N LYS A 110 -19.02 -13.06 25.82
CA LYS A 110 -19.37 -11.66 25.50
C LYS A 110 -18.29 -10.93 24.67
N VAL A 111 -17.08 -11.49 24.67
CA VAL A 111 -15.87 -10.95 24.05
C VAL A 111 -15.45 -11.97 22.99
N TYR A 112 -16.28 -12.16 21.97
CA TYR A 112 -16.06 -13.11 20.87
C TYR A 112 -15.55 -12.38 19.62
N CYS A 113 -14.66 -13.03 18.88
CA CYS A 113 -14.29 -12.61 17.53
C CYS A 113 -14.18 -13.82 16.60
N ALA A 114 -14.84 -13.78 15.44
CA ALA A 114 -14.74 -14.83 14.44
C ALA A 114 -13.29 -15.03 13.99
N LYS A 115 -12.86 -16.30 14.06
CA LYS A 115 -11.53 -16.74 13.68
C LYS A 115 -11.15 -16.30 12.27
N THR A 116 -12.06 -16.47 11.31
CA THR A 116 -11.85 -16.09 9.92
C THR A 116 -11.53 -14.61 9.76
N LEU A 117 -12.28 -13.72 10.42
CA LEU A 117 -12.12 -12.27 10.30
C LEU A 117 -10.82 -11.78 10.95
N TYR A 118 -10.51 -12.29 12.15
CA TYR A 118 -9.25 -11.96 12.83
C TYR A 118 -8.04 -12.44 12.02
N LEU A 119 -8.04 -13.69 11.56
CA LEU A 119 -6.92 -14.22 10.76
C LEU A 119 -6.77 -13.44 9.45
N LEU A 120 -7.87 -13.08 8.80
CA LEU A 120 -7.84 -12.28 7.57
C LEU A 120 -7.14 -10.93 7.80
N ALA A 121 -7.55 -10.20 8.84
CA ALA A 121 -6.96 -8.91 9.20
C ALA A 121 -5.48 -9.05 9.56
N PHE A 122 -5.15 -10.05 10.38
CA PHE A 122 -3.79 -10.33 10.82
C PHE A 122 -2.87 -10.68 9.65
N TRP A 123 -3.26 -11.62 8.80
CA TRP A 123 -2.45 -12.02 7.64
C TRP A 123 -2.30 -10.89 6.64
N LEU A 124 -3.37 -10.13 6.37
CA LEU A 124 -3.31 -8.96 5.50
C LEU A 124 -2.29 -7.93 6.01
N MET A 125 -2.34 -7.61 7.31
CA MET A 125 -1.38 -6.69 7.95
C MET A 125 0.07 -7.18 7.81
N ASN A 126 0.31 -8.47 8.07
CA ASN A 126 1.65 -9.06 7.94
C ASN A 126 2.15 -9.05 6.48
N VAL A 127 1.29 -9.34 5.50
CA VAL A 127 1.64 -9.25 4.08
C VAL A 127 2.01 -7.81 3.71
N CYS A 128 1.26 -6.81 4.16
CA CYS A 128 1.61 -5.40 3.95
C CYS A 128 3.00 -5.06 4.51
N TYR A 129 3.33 -5.51 5.72
CA TYR A 129 4.67 -5.32 6.31
C TYR A 129 5.78 -5.97 5.47
N ILE A 130 5.56 -7.21 5.00
CA ILE A 130 6.53 -7.91 4.15
C ILE A 130 6.74 -7.15 2.84
N CYS A 131 5.66 -6.68 2.19
CA CYS A 131 5.75 -5.89 0.97
C CYS A 131 6.50 -4.58 1.17
N ILE A 132 6.25 -3.86 2.27
CA ILE A 132 6.98 -2.64 2.62
C ILE A 132 8.46 -2.96 2.85
N GLY A 133 8.77 -4.01 3.61
CA GLY A 133 10.15 -4.44 3.88
C GLY A 133 10.91 -4.78 2.60
N LEU A 134 10.32 -5.58 1.71
CA LEU A 134 10.91 -5.91 0.41
C LEU A 134 11.09 -4.68 -0.48
N GLY A 135 10.12 -3.75 -0.46
CA GLY A 135 10.20 -2.48 -1.18
C GLY A 135 11.35 -1.60 -0.71
N LEU A 136 11.53 -1.46 0.61
CA LEU A 136 12.64 -0.71 1.20
C LEU A 136 14.00 -1.34 0.91
N VAL A 137 14.09 -2.67 1.01
CA VAL A 137 15.31 -3.42 0.68
C VAL A 137 15.66 -3.27 -0.80
N GLY A 138 14.69 -3.43 -1.70
CA GLY A 138 14.87 -3.21 -3.13
C GLY A 138 15.29 -1.77 -3.46
N TRP A 139 14.64 -0.79 -2.82
CA TRP A 139 15.00 0.62 -2.96
C TRP A 139 16.43 0.90 -2.48
N PHE A 140 16.83 0.36 -1.33
CA PHE A 140 18.18 0.48 -0.80
C PHE A 140 19.23 -0.15 -1.73
N PHE A 141 18.99 -1.35 -2.25
CA PHE A 141 19.88 -1.98 -3.23
C PHE A 141 19.96 -1.18 -4.54
N CYS A 142 18.85 -0.63 -5.02
CA CYS A 142 18.83 0.26 -6.19
C CYS A 142 19.58 1.57 -5.93
N TYR A 143 19.44 2.15 -4.73
CA TYR A 143 20.16 3.34 -4.31
C TYR A 143 21.67 3.10 -4.24
N LEU A 144 22.11 2.00 -3.62
CA LEU A 144 23.51 1.58 -3.59
C LEU A 144 24.07 1.31 -4.99
N ARG A 145 23.28 0.67 -5.87
CA ARG A 145 23.67 0.47 -7.28
C ARG A 145 23.74 1.79 -8.03
N SER A 146 22.84 2.73 -7.76
CA SER A 146 22.85 4.08 -8.33
C SER A 146 24.09 4.86 -7.89
N ASP A 147 24.48 4.78 -6.62
CA ASP A 147 25.71 5.41 -6.10
C ASP A 147 26.96 4.83 -6.78
N HIS A 148 27.04 3.50 -6.90
CA HIS A 148 28.13 2.85 -7.62
C HIS A 148 28.13 3.18 -9.12
N ASN A 149 26.96 3.30 -9.76
CA ASN A 149 26.84 3.66 -11.17
C ASN A 149 27.10 5.16 -11.41
N MET A 150 26.80 6.05 -10.45
CA MET A 150 27.21 7.46 -10.49
C MET A 150 28.72 7.61 -10.31
N ASN A 151 29.35 6.82 -9.46
CA ASN A 151 30.81 6.72 -9.35
C ASN A 151 31.45 6.16 -10.63
N ILE A 152 30.84 5.16 -11.27
CA ILE A 152 31.33 4.62 -12.57
C ILE A 152 31.09 5.61 -13.72
N CYS A 153 29.93 6.28 -13.79
CA CYS A 153 29.64 7.31 -14.80
C CYS A 153 30.54 8.53 -14.68
N SER A 154 30.84 8.98 -13.46
CA SER A 154 31.80 10.07 -13.21
C SER A 154 33.24 9.62 -13.50
N PHE A 155 33.62 8.40 -13.13
CA PHE A 155 34.95 7.81 -13.44
C PHE A 155 35.17 7.61 -14.95
N PHE A 156 34.17 7.13 -15.70
CA PHE A 156 34.24 7.03 -17.16
C PHE A 156 34.25 8.41 -17.83
N ARG A 157 33.46 9.36 -17.32
CA ARG A 157 33.47 10.75 -17.83
C ARG A 157 34.82 11.44 -17.60
N SER A 158 35.53 11.13 -16.51
CA SER A 158 36.89 11.64 -16.27
C SER A 158 37.98 11.02 -17.16
N ARG A 159 37.80 9.79 -17.67
CA ARG A 159 38.74 9.16 -18.63
C ARG A 159 38.46 9.49 -20.10
N LEU A 160 37.23 9.87 -20.45
CA LEU A 160 36.86 10.22 -21.83
C LEU A 160 37.22 11.67 -22.22
N TYR A 161 37.69 12.49 -21.28
CA TYR A 161 38.06 13.90 -21.49
C TYR A 161 39.55 14.18 -21.20
N THR A 162 40.43 13.20 -21.38
CA THR A 162 41.86 13.49 -21.59
C THR A 162 42.10 13.65 -23.09
N PRO A 163 42.37 14.87 -23.60
CA PRO A 163 42.75 15.05 -24.99
C PRO A 163 44.07 14.30 -25.23
N MET A 164 44.08 13.47 -26.27
CA MET A 164 45.28 12.87 -26.82
C MET A 164 46.03 13.99 -27.55
N SER A 165 47.08 14.52 -26.90
CA SER A 165 48.12 15.34 -27.53
C SER A 165 49.36 14.48 -27.76
#